data_AF-A0A170ZSW9-F1
#
_entry.id   AF-A0A170ZSW9-F1
#
_cell.length_a   1.000
_cell.length_b   1.000
_cell.length_c   1.000
_cell.angle_alpha   90.00
_cell.angle_beta   90.00
_cell.angle_gamma   90.00
#
_symmetry.space_group_name_H-M   'P 1'
#
loop_
_entity.id
_entity.type
_entity.pdbx_description
1 polymer ?
#
loop_
_entity_poly.entity_id
_entity_poly.type
_entity_poly.pdbx_seq_one_letter_code
_entity_poly.pdbx_strand_id
1 'polypeptide(L)'
;MTATEEGPSPRRGPQRRKQVLLRLDPSVYDALARWAADELRSANAQIEFLLRRALAEAGRLPEGTGPLPRRGRPPKDSVRDEPPPV
;
A
#
# COMPACT_ATOMS: atom_id res chain seq x y z
N MET A 1 -42.42 9.82 -9.86
CA MET A 1 -41.41 8.75 -10.02
C MET A 1 -40.06 9.42 -10.21
N THR A 2 -39.32 9.64 -9.12
CA THR A 2 -37.95 10.20 -9.17
C THR A 2 -36.98 9.05 -9.01
N ALA A 3 -36.37 8.58 -10.10
CA ALA A 3 -35.27 7.64 -10.04
C ALA A 3 -33.97 8.44 -9.99
N THR A 4 -33.28 8.32 -8.87
CA THR A 4 -31.99 8.94 -8.54
C THR A 4 -30.91 8.43 -9.49
N GLU A 5 -30.23 9.33 -10.19
CA GLU A 5 -29.02 9.01 -10.95
C GLU A 5 -27.87 8.72 -9.96
N GLU A 6 -27.46 7.46 -9.84
CA GLU A 6 -26.22 7.10 -9.17
C GLU A 6 -25.03 7.49 -10.05
N GLY A 7 -24.47 8.67 -9.77
CA GLY A 7 -23.22 9.12 -10.38
C GLY A 7 -22.04 8.20 -10.01
N PRO A 8 -21.06 8.01 -10.91
CA PRO A 8 -19.95 7.09 -10.68
C PRO A 8 -19.09 7.56 -9.50
N SER A 9 -18.85 6.65 -8.54
CA SER A 9 -18.01 6.92 -7.37
C SER A 9 -16.64 7.49 -7.78
N PRO A 10 -16.15 8.55 -7.11
CA PRO A 10 -14.91 9.20 -7.51
C PRO A 10 -13.75 8.22 -7.39
N ARG A 11 -13.07 7.96 -8.51
CA ARG A 11 -11.83 7.19 -8.54
C ARG A 11 -10.81 7.92 -7.68
N ARG A 12 -10.55 7.42 -6.46
CA ARG A 12 -9.58 8.01 -5.53
C ARG A 12 -8.22 8.05 -6.24
N GLY A 13 -7.75 9.27 -6.54
CA GLY A 13 -6.46 9.49 -7.20
C GLY A 13 -5.30 8.86 -6.42
N PRO A 14 -4.11 8.71 -7.04
CA PRO A 14 -2.97 8.05 -6.41
C PRO A 14 -2.60 8.78 -5.11
N GLN A 15 -2.88 8.13 -3.97
CA GLN A 15 -2.50 8.65 -2.66
C GLN A 15 -0.99 8.43 -2.48
N ARG A 16 -0.26 9.52 -2.19
CA ARG A 16 1.18 9.44 -1.89
C ARG A 16 1.37 8.53 -0.68
N ARG A 17 2.18 7.49 -0.83
CA ARG A 17 2.45 6.53 0.25
C ARG A 17 3.19 7.25 1.38
N LYS A 18 2.68 7.12 2.60
CA LYS A 18 3.35 7.64 3.79
C LYS A 18 4.55 6.75 4.12
N GLN A 19 5.74 7.33 4.22
CA GLN A 19 6.92 6.64 4.72
C GLN A 19 6.94 6.76 6.25
N VAL A 20 7.13 5.64 6.94
CA VAL A 20 7.17 5.56 8.41
C VAL A 20 8.36 4.70 8.80
N LEU A 21 9.13 5.14 9.79
CA LEU A 21 10.19 4.34 10.38
C LEU A 21 9.58 3.33 11.36
N LEU A 22 9.77 2.04 11.09
CA LEU A 22 9.32 0.94 11.96
C LEU A 22 10.49 0.47 12.82
N ARG A 23 10.26 0.37 14.14
CA ARG A 23 11.18 -0.32 15.05
C ARG A 23 10.73 -1.77 15.15
N LEU A 24 11.55 -2.68 14.67
CA LEU A 24 11.30 -4.11 14.68
C LEU A 24 12.49 -4.81 15.32
N ASP A 25 12.21 -5.92 16.00
CA ASP A 25 13.28 -6.84 16.37
C ASP A 25 13.93 -7.39 15.07
N PRO A 26 15.28 -7.44 14.98
CA PRO A 26 15.97 -7.91 13.79
C PRO A 26 15.56 -9.33 13.37
N SER A 27 15.35 -10.23 14.33
CA SER A 27 14.96 -11.62 14.03
C SER A 27 13.56 -11.70 13.40
N VAL A 28 12.65 -10.81 13.83
CA VAL A 28 11.31 -10.70 13.25
C VAL A 28 11.38 -10.15 11.83
N TYR A 29 12.23 -9.15 11.60
CA TYR A 29 12.46 -8.62 10.26
C TYR A 29 13.01 -9.70 9.32
N ASP A 30 13.98 -10.48 9.77
CA ASP A 30 14.56 -11.57 8.97
C ASP A 30 13.53 -12.64 8.61
N ALA A 31 12.68 -13.03 9.55
CA ALA A 31 11.60 -13.97 9.29
C ALA A 31 10.61 -13.44 8.25
N LEU A 32 10.22 -12.17 8.36
CA LEU A 32 9.35 -11.50 7.38
C LEU A 32 10.01 -11.39 6.00
N ALA A 33 11.30 -11.09 5.94
CA ALA A 33 12.05 -10.98 4.70
C ALA A 33 12.16 -12.33 3.98
N ARG A 34 12.41 -13.42 4.70
CA ARG A 34 12.42 -14.78 4.14
C ARG A 34 11.06 -15.17 3.60
N TRP A 35 9.99 -14.97 4.38
CA TRP A 35 8.63 -15.26 3.93
C TRP A 35 8.25 -14.42 2.70
N ALA A 36 8.62 -13.15 2.67
CA ALA A 36 8.41 -12.30 1.49
C ALA A 36 9.14 -12.87 0.25
N ALA A 37 10.37 -13.33 0.41
CA ALA A 37 11.16 -13.94 -0.66
C ALA A 37 10.52 -15.21 -1.21
N ASP A 38 10.03 -16.10 -0.33
CA ASP A 38 9.31 -17.33 -0.71
C ASP A 38 8.08 -17.03 -1.56
N GLU A 39 7.40 -15.92 -1.25
CA GLU A 39 6.22 -15.48 -1.98
C GLU A 39 6.55 -14.56 -3.17
N LEU A 40 7.83 -14.30 -3.47
CA LEU A 40 8.35 -13.37 -4.48
C LEU A 40 7.97 -11.89 -4.26
N ARG A 41 7.64 -11.49 -3.04
CA ARG A 41 7.25 -10.12 -2.63
C ARG A 41 8.46 -9.37 -2.07
N SER A 42 8.40 -8.03 -2.10
CA SER A 42 9.31 -7.24 -1.26
C SER A 42 8.85 -7.31 0.20
N ALA A 43 9.78 -7.14 1.14
CA ALA A 43 9.46 -7.10 2.56
C ALA A 43 8.38 -6.05 2.88
N ASN A 44 8.44 -4.86 2.27
CA ASN A 44 7.42 -3.81 2.46
C ASN A 44 6.04 -4.24 1.94
N ALA A 45 5.97 -4.95 0.81
CA ALA A 45 4.70 -5.47 0.30
C ALA A 45 4.13 -6.57 1.21
N GLN A 46 4.99 -7.40 1.81
CA GLN A 46 4.58 -8.41 2.78
C GLN A 46 4.04 -7.76 4.06
N ILE A 47 4.74 -6.77 4.61
CA ILE A 47 4.31 -6.02 5.80
C ILE A 47 2.94 -5.36 5.54
N GLU A 48 2.77 -4.67 4.41
CA GLU A 48 1.49 -4.04 4.06
C GLU A 48 0.34 -5.06 3.95
N PHE A 49 0.61 -6.22 3.33
CA PHE A 49 -0.38 -7.29 3.23
C PHE A 49 -0.81 -7.79 4.61
N LEU A 50 0.14 -8.05 5.50
CA LEU A 50 -0.12 -8.50 6.87
C LEU A 50 -0.90 -7.47 7.69
N LEU A 51 -0.53 -6.20 7.61
CA LEU A 51 -1.23 -5.13 8.32
C LEU A 51 -2.69 -5.01 7.85
N ARG A 52 -2.94 -5.05 6.54
CA ARG A 52 -4.30 -5.01 6.00
C ARG A 52 -5.13 -6.20 6.42
N ARG A 53 -4.54 -7.40 6.37
CA ARG A 53 -5.18 -8.62 6.80
C ARG A 53 -5.55 -8.56 8.28
N ALA A 54 -4.61 -8.18 9.14
CA ALA A 54 -4.85 -8.05 10.58
C ALA A 54 -5.92 -6.98 10.90
N LEU A 55 -5.92 -5.85 10.19
CA LEU A 55 -6.96 -4.82 10.33
C LEU A 55 -8.34 -5.32 9.87
N ALA A 56 -8.40 -6.08 8.77
CA ALA A 56 -9.65 -6.67 8.29
C ALA A 56 -10.21 -7.71 9.26
N GLU A 57 -9.36 -8.63 9.73
CA GLU A 57 -9.72 -9.65 10.73
C GLU A 57 -10.18 -9.01 12.06
N ALA A 58 -9.60 -7.87 12.44
CA ALA A 58 -10.01 -7.10 13.61
C ALA A 58 -11.26 -6.22 13.39
N GLY A 59 -11.82 -6.16 12.17
CA GLY A 59 -12.93 -5.26 11.83
C GLY A 59 -12.58 -3.78 11.87
N ARG A 60 -11.30 -3.43 11.71
CA ARG A 60 -10.74 -2.07 11.82
C ARG A 60 -10.22 -1.52 10.50
N LEU A 61 -10.41 -2.23 9.40
CA LEU A 61 -9.97 -1.76 8.09
C LEU A 61 -10.83 -0.56 7.66
N PRO A 62 -10.25 0.62 7.36
CA PRO A 62 -11.02 1.79 6.97
C PRO A 62 -11.80 1.57 5.67
N GLU A 63 -13.05 2.02 5.64
CA GLU A 63 -13.87 2.07 4.43
C GLU A 63 -13.17 2.94 3.37
N GLY A 64 -13.04 2.43 2.14
CA GLY A 64 -12.34 3.13 1.06
C GLY A 64 -10.82 2.89 0.98
N THR A 65 -10.29 1.91 1.72
CA THR A 65 -8.93 1.42 1.49
C THR A 65 -8.87 0.72 0.11
N GLY A 66 -8.24 1.36 -0.88
CA GLY A 66 -8.12 0.82 -2.24
C GLY A 66 -7.35 -0.50 -2.31
N PRO A 67 -7.49 -1.27 -3.41
CA PRO A 67 -6.86 -2.58 -3.55
C PRO A 67 -5.32 -2.49 -3.49
N LEU A 68 -4.69 -3.57 -3.04
CA LEU A 68 -3.23 -3.69 -3.07
C LEU A 68 -2.72 -3.50 -4.50
N PRO A 69 -1.74 -2.61 -4.75
CA PRO A 69 -1.20 -2.37 -6.08
C PRO A 69 -0.55 -3.63 -6.63
N ARG A 70 -0.77 -3.91 -7.92
CA ARG A 70 -0.22 -5.08 -8.61
C ARG A 70 1.31 -5.00 -8.69
N ARG A 71 1.95 -6.17 -8.65
CA ARG A 71 3.41 -6.32 -8.73
C ARG A 71 3.95 -5.67 -10.00
N GLY A 72 5.13 -5.05 -9.90
CA GLY A 72 5.92 -4.61 -11.06
C GLY A 72 5.42 -3.37 -11.80
N ARG A 73 4.35 -2.69 -11.36
CA ARG A 73 3.90 -1.44 -11.97
C ARG A 73 4.23 -0.24 -11.08
N PRO A 74 5.31 0.51 -11.35
CA PRO A 74 5.47 1.84 -10.81
C PRO A 74 4.27 2.70 -11.23
N PRO A 75 3.63 3.43 -10.30
CA PRO A 75 2.70 4.49 -10.68
C PRO A 75 3.42 5.51 -11.57
N LYS A 76 2.83 5.85 -12.71
CA LYS A 76 3.28 6.95 -13.57
C LYS A 76 3.00 8.24 -12.80
N ASP A 77 3.99 8.72 -12.03
CA ASP A 77 4.16 10.10 -11.48
C ASP A 77 5.21 10.14 -10.34
N SER A 78 6.44 9.67 -10.57
CA SER A 78 7.55 9.83 -9.59
C SER A 78 8.85 10.37 -10.21
N VAL A 79 8.72 11.22 -11.23
CA VAL A 79 9.87 11.96 -11.81
C VAL A 79 9.67 13.46 -11.58
N ARG A 80 10.11 13.94 -10.40
CA ARG A 80 10.75 15.25 -10.24
C ARG A 80 11.29 15.40 -8.81
N ASP A 81 12.50 14.89 -8.61
CA ASP A 81 13.44 15.42 -7.61
C ASP A 81 14.73 15.69 -8.40
N GLU A 82 14.74 16.80 -9.15
CA GLU A 82 15.94 17.31 -9.81
C GLU A 82 16.60 18.30 -8.84
N PRO A 83 17.86 18.09 -8.41
CA PRO A 83 18.55 19.08 -7.59
C PRO A 83 18.89 20.31 -8.44
N PRO A 84 18.92 21.53 -7.85
CA PRO A 84 19.15 22.75 -8.60
C PRO A 84 20.56 22.75 -9.23
N PRO A 85 20.74 23.36 -10.41
CA PRO A 85 22.07 23.49 -11.01
C PRO A 85 22.95 24.38 -10.13
N VAL A 86 24.23 23.98 -10.01
CA VAL A 86 25.32 24.68 -9.32
C VAL A 86 25.66 26.03 -9.94
#